data_AF-B2KZF6-F1
#
_entry.id   AF-B2KZF6-F1
#
_cell.length_a   1.000
_cell.length_b   1.000
_cell.length_c   1.000
_cell.angle_alpha   90.00
_cell.angle_beta   90.00
_cell.angle_gamma   90.00
#
_symmetry.space_group_name_H-M   'P 1'
#
loop_
_entity.id
_entity.type
_entity.pdbx_description
1 polymer ?
#
loop_
_entity_poly.entity_id
_entity_poly.type
_entity_poly.pdbx_seq_one_letter_code
_entity_poly.pdbx_strand_id
1 'polypeptide(L)'
;MDSLKLESKQRETLEATISDLERKESGVKDYSWLTNGLQRLFRARRALSYSYPFAFHMFGDDLFKDGMTTSEKEMKQNLFEDQQQQLEGKVESLSKFIEGPLEQSENRLMDIRMQVINLSVLTDTLCRKMYDCIENELLGSLQLTTHHIAPYNSKGVERASGLKDLRGPDPSSSS
;
A
#
# COMPACT_ATOMS: atom_id res chain seq x y z
N MET A 1 -6.07 17.39 2.15
CA MET A 1 -4.76 18.02 2.48
C MET A 1 -4.25 17.57 3.84
N ASP A 2 -5.12 17.08 4.73
CA ASP A 2 -4.76 16.77 6.12
C ASP A 2 -4.06 15.41 6.31
N SER A 3 -4.33 14.43 5.45
CA SER A 3 -3.67 13.11 5.49
C SER A 3 -2.16 13.19 5.26
N LEU A 4 -1.68 13.99 4.29
CA LEU A 4 -0.25 14.17 4.04
C LEU A 4 0.47 14.89 5.19
N LYS A 5 -0.20 15.85 5.83
CA LYS A 5 0.33 16.54 7.01
C LYS A 5 0.48 15.58 8.18
N LEU A 6 -0.51 14.69 8.38
CA LEU A 6 -0.45 13.66 9.40
C LEU A 6 0.67 12.64 9.14
N GLU A 7 0.83 12.18 7.88
CA GLU A 7 1.94 11.29 7.50
C GLU A 7 3.32 11.94 7.75
N SER A 8 3.47 13.25 7.49
CA SER A 8 4.72 14.00 7.81
C SER A 8 4.99 13.99 9.31
N LYS A 9 3.98 14.33 10.12
CA LYS A 9 4.10 14.34 11.58
C LYS A 9 4.42 12.95 12.15
N GLN A 10 3.84 11.90 11.59
CA GLN A 10 4.14 10.51 11.97
C GLN A 10 5.59 10.14 11.65
N ARG A 11 6.12 10.61 10.51
CA ARG A 11 7.53 10.43 10.15
C ARG A 11 8.48 11.16 11.12
N GLU A 12 8.21 12.44 11.39
CA GLU A 12 9.01 13.25 12.31
C GLU A 12 9.03 12.64 13.72
N THR A 13 7.88 12.19 14.23
CA THR A 13 7.78 11.50 15.52
C THR A 13 8.63 10.23 15.56
N LEU A 14 8.61 9.45 14.47
CA LEU A 14 9.38 8.22 14.39
C LEU A 14 10.89 8.49 14.32
N GLU A 15 11.32 9.49 13.55
CA GLU A 15 12.72 9.91 13.46
C GLU A 15 13.27 10.40 14.80
N ALA A 16 12.47 11.16 15.57
CA ALA A 16 12.82 11.55 16.93
C ALA A 16 12.97 10.32 17.84
N THR A 17 12.06 9.36 17.74
CA THR A 17 12.11 8.12 18.52
C THR A 17 13.34 7.28 18.20
N ILE A 18 13.69 7.15 16.91
CA ILE A 18 14.92 6.47 16.46
C ILE A 18 16.16 7.15 17.05
N SER A 19 16.22 8.49 16.95
CA SER A 19 17.36 9.27 17.48
C SER A 19 17.55 9.07 18.98
N ASP A 20 16.45 8.97 19.75
CA ASP A 20 16.50 8.72 21.18
C ASP A 20 16.94 7.28 21.52
N LEU A 21 16.57 6.29 20.69
CA LEU A 21 17.00 4.91 20.84
C LEU A 21 18.49 4.73 20.50
N GLU A 22 18.97 5.38 19.43
CA GLU A 22 20.38 5.37 19.01
C GLU A 22 21.30 5.98 20.08
N ARG A 23 20.85 7.03 20.77
CA ARG A 23 21.60 7.66 21.87
C ARG A 23 21.78 6.74 23.08
N LYS A 24 20.89 5.76 23.28
CA LYS A 24 20.84 4.92 24.49
C LYS A 24 21.76 3.70 24.47
N GLU A 25 22.67 3.58 23.50
CA GLU A 25 23.66 2.51 23.40
C GLU A 25 23.06 1.10 23.56
N SER A 26 21.88 0.87 22.95
CA SER A 26 21.25 -0.45 22.92
C SER A 26 21.98 -1.39 21.94
N GLY A 27 21.89 -2.71 22.15
CA GLY A 27 22.43 -3.72 21.25
C GLY A 27 21.84 -3.69 19.83
N VAL A 28 20.72 -3.00 19.62
CA VAL A 28 20.11 -2.78 18.30
C VAL A 28 20.72 -1.53 17.67
N LYS A 29 21.54 -1.73 16.63
CA LYS A 29 22.23 -0.64 15.93
C LYS A 29 21.55 -0.16 14.65
N ASP A 30 20.54 -0.90 14.18
CA ASP A 30 19.84 -0.61 12.93
C ASP A 30 18.33 -0.53 13.19
N TYR A 31 17.78 0.68 12.98
CA TYR A 31 16.37 1.01 13.10
C TYR A 31 15.67 1.21 11.75
N SER A 32 16.32 0.87 10.64
CA SER A 32 15.72 0.99 9.29
C SER A 32 14.41 0.20 9.16
N TRP A 33 14.20 -0.84 9.97
CA TRP A 33 12.95 -1.61 10.05
C TRP A 33 11.75 -0.76 10.48
N LEU A 34 11.93 0.26 11.34
CA LEU A 34 10.87 1.19 11.72
C LEU A 34 10.49 2.07 10.54
N THR A 35 11.47 2.68 9.87
CA THR A 35 11.24 3.53 8.70
C THR A 35 10.60 2.75 7.55
N ASN A 36 11.11 1.54 7.27
CA ASN A 36 10.55 0.65 6.27
C ASN A 36 9.11 0.24 6.62
N GLY A 37 8.87 -0.11 7.89
CA GLY A 37 7.53 -0.41 8.40
C GLY A 37 6.56 0.76 8.22
N LEU A 38 6.99 1.99 8.54
CA LEU A 38 6.13 3.17 8.42
C LEU A 38 5.78 3.46 6.95
N GLN A 39 6.75 3.32 6.04
CA GLN A 39 6.49 3.45 4.62
C GLN A 39 5.51 2.38 4.10
N ARG A 40 5.60 1.15 4.60
CA ARG A 40 4.66 0.06 4.27
C ARG A 40 3.27 0.38 4.78
N LEU A 41 3.16 0.87 6.01
CA LEU A 41 1.92 1.30 6.64
C LEU A 41 1.19 2.37 5.80
N PHE A 42 1.90 3.42 5.36
CA PHE A 42 1.29 4.48 4.54
C PHE A 42 0.79 3.98 3.19
N ARG A 43 1.55 3.09 2.53
CA ARG A 43 1.11 2.48 1.25
C ARG A 43 -0.15 1.66 1.46
N ALA A 44 -0.20 0.87 2.52
CA ALA A 44 -1.33 0.03 2.83
C ALA A 44 -2.59 0.82 3.21
N ARG A 45 -2.44 1.88 4.03
CA ARG A 45 -3.52 2.83 4.33
C ARG A 45 -4.08 3.47 3.06
N ARG A 46 -3.22 3.84 2.11
CA ARG A 46 -3.65 4.35 0.81
C ARG A 46 -4.41 3.29 0.00
N ALA A 47 -3.87 2.08 -0.10
CA ALA A 47 -4.54 0.97 -0.80
C ALA A 47 -5.94 0.72 -0.22
N LEU A 48 -6.07 0.65 1.11
CA LEU A 48 -7.36 0.54 1.80
C LEU A 48 -8.28 1.73 1.53
N SER A 49 -7.76 2.97 1.58
CA SER A 49 -8.59 4.14 1.35
C SER A 49 -9.20 4.17 -0.05
N TYR A 50 -8.48 3.65 -1.05
CA TYR A 50 -8.98 3.55 -2.42
C TYR A 50 -9.80 2.29 -2.67
N SER A 51 -9.69 1.25 -1.83
CA SER A 51 -10.47 0.03 -2.00
C SER A 51 -11.96 0.23 -1.70
N TYR A 52 -12.34 1.09 -0.74
CA TYR A 52 -13.76 1.33 -0.45
C TYR A 52 -14.49 2.04 -1.62
N PRO A 53 -14.00 3.16 -2.18
CA PRO A 53 -14.63 3.77 -3.36
C PRO A 53 -14.62 2.83 -4.58
N PHE A 54 -13.54 2.05 -4.76
CA PHE A 54 -13.49 1.04 -5.80
C PHE A 54 -14.62 0.00 -5.63
N ALA A 55 -14.77 -0.60 -4.44
CA ALA A 55 -15.82 -1.58 -4.17
C ALA A 55 -17.22 -1.00 -4.40
N PHE A 56 -17.46 0.24 -3.94
CA PHE A 56 -18.72 0.94 -4.15
C PHE A 56 -19.07 1.05 -5.64
N HIS A 57 -18.12 1.39 -6.50
CA HIS A 57 -18.37 1.51 -7.93
C HIS A 57 -18.39 0.18 -8.67
N MET A 58 -17.52 -0.76 -8.28
CA MET A 58 -17.37 -2.07 -8.92
C MET A 58 -18.60 -2.94 -8.67
N PHE A 59 -19.06 -3.00 -7.42
CA PHE A 59 -20.19 -3.82 -6.98
C PHE A 59 -21.46 -3.00 -6.80
N GLY A 60 -21.41 -1.69 -7.03
CA GLY A 60 -22.59 -0.85 -7.10
C GLY A 60 -23.39 -1.10 -8.37
N ASP A 61 -24.33 -0.19 -8.57
CA ASP A 61 -25.34 -0.26 -9.61
C ASP A 61 -25.05 0.74 -10.75
N ASP A 62 -23.82 1.24 -10.82
CA ASP A 62 -23.46 2.38 -11.66
C ASP A 62 -22.64 1.98 -12.91
N LEU A 63 -21.50 1.29 -12.73
CA LEU A 63 -20.49 1.11 -13.78
C LEU A 63 -20.52 -0.25 -14.50
N PHE A 64 -20.91 -1.33 -13.83
CA PHE A 64 -20.75 -2.69 -14.37
C PHE A 64 -22.00 -3.57 -14.25
N LYS A 65 -23.20 -2.97 -14.27
CA LYS A 65 -24.48 -3.67 -14.13
C LYS A 65 -24.66 -4.86 -15.08
N ASP A 66 -24.16 -4.75 -16.31
CA ASP A 66 -24.29 -5.79 -17.34
C ASP A 66 -23.02 -6.64 -17.51
N GLY A 67 -21.99 -6.41 -16.68
CA GLY A 67 -20.68 -7.05 -16.82
C GLY A 67 -20.56 -8.42 -16.14
N MET A 68 -21.46 -8.75 -15.22
CA MET A 68 -21.44 -10.01 -14.45
C MET A 68 -22.86 -10.44 -14.09
N THR A 69 -23.08 -11.76 -13.93
CA THR A 69 -24.32 -12.24 -13.32
C THR A 69 -24.39 -11.89 -11.83
N THR A 70 -25.58 -11.86 -11.25
CA THR A 70 -25.77 -11.57 -9.81
C THR A 70 -24.95 -12.49 -8.91
N SER A 71 -24.88 -13.78 -9.25
CA SER A 71 -24.14 -14.77 -8.45
C SER A 71 -22.62 -14.58 -8.54
N GLU A 72 -22.09 -14.28 -9.73
CA GLU A 72 -20.65 -13.97 -9.89
C GLU A 72 -20.27 -12.68 -9.17
N LYS A 73 -21.14 -11.67 -9.26
CA LYS A 73 -20.97 -10.39 -8.56
C LYS A 73 -20.88 -10.59 -7.05
N GLU A 74 -21.81 -11.35 -6.47
CA GLU A 74 -21.82 -11.66 -5.03
C GLU A 74 -20.58 -12.46 -4.60
N MET A 75 -20.19 -13.48 -5.36
CA MET A 75 -19.00 -14.28 -5.07
C MET A 75 -17.72 -13.43 -5.07
N LYS A 76 -17.58 -12.55 -6.08
CA LYS A 76 -16.41 -11.68 -6.22
C LYS A 76 -16.39 -10.55 -5.21
N GLN A 77 -17.55 -10.01 -4.85
CA GLN A 77 -17.68 -9.03 -3.77
C GLN A 77 -17.21 -9.64 -2.44
N ASN A 78 -17.70 -10.82 -2.09
CA ASN A 78 -17.28 -11.53 -0.89
C ASN A 78 -15.76 -11.78 -0.85
N LEU A 79 -15.17 -12.20 -1.98
CA LEU A 79 -13.73 -12.40 -2.09
C LEU A 79 -12.95 -11.08 -1.87
N PHE A 80 -13.40 -9.99 -2.48
CA PHE A 80 -12.74 -8.69 -2.35
C PHE A 80 -12.84 -8.13 -0.93
N GLU A 81 -14.04 -8.18 -0.33
CA GLU A 81 -14.30 -7.70 1.02
C GLU A 81 -13.54 -8.51 2.08
N ASP A 82 -13.40 -9.83 1.90
CA ASP A 82 -12.56 -10.66 2.78
C ASP A 82 -11.09 -10.23 2.72
N GLN A 83 -10.55 -9.99 1.51
CA GLN A 83 -9.18 -9.49 1.37
C GLN A 83 -9.01 -8.09 1.98
N GLN A 84 -10.02 -7.23 1.84
CA GLN A 84 -10.02 -5.90 2.43
C GLN A 84 -9.98 -5.96 3.96
N GLN A 85 -10.82 -6.80 4.58
CA GLN A 85 -10.82 -7.00 6.04
C GLN A 85 -9.49 -7.58 6.54
N GLN A 86 -8.93 -8.56 5.83
CA GLN A 86 -7.61 -9.11 6.15
C GLN A 86 -6.54 -8.02 6.13
N LEU A 87 -6.53 -7.17 5.10
CA LEU A 87 -5.58 -6.07 4.99
C LEU A 87 -5.77 -5.05 6.11
N GLU A 88 -7.01 -4.67 6.42
CA GLU A 88 -7.36 -3.73 7.50
C GLU A 88 -6.82 -4.21 8.84
N GLY A 89 -7.07 -5.46 9.22
CA GLY A 89 -6.59 -6.03 10.48
C GLY A 89 -5.05 -6.06 10.58
N LYS A 90 -4.34 -6.33 9.47
CA LYS A 90 -2.86 -6.28 9.45
C LYS A 90 -2.34 -4.84 9.52
N VAL A 91 -3.00 -3.90 8.85
CA VAL A 91 -2.66 -2.46 8.89
C VAL A 91 -2.83 -1.92 10.30
N GLU A 92 -3.93 -2.21 10.99
CA GLU A 92 -4.11 -1.82 12.39
C GLU A 92 -3.04 -2.40 13.29
N SER A 93 -2.72 -3.69 13.11
CA SER A 93 -1.68 -4.36 13.91
C SER A 93 -0.30 -3.71 13.69
N LEU A 94 0.07 -3.46 12.43
CA LEU A 94 1.33 -2.80 12.09
C LEU A 94 1.39 -1.38 12.65
N SER A 95 0.28 -0.63 12.57
CA SER A 95 0.14 0.70 13.14
C SER A 95 0.42 0.70 14.64
N LYS A 96 -0.13 -0.27 15.38
CA LYS A 96 0.06 -0.39 16.84
C LYS A 96 1.54 -0.56 17.22
N PHE A 97 2.31 -1.33 16.44
CA PHE A 97 3.73 -1.54 16.72
C PHE A 97 4.62 -0.35 16.33
N ILE A 98 4.25 0.40 15.29
CA ILE A 98 5.06 1.54 14.80
C ILE A 98 4.75 2.83 15.56
N GLU A 99 3.46 3.08 15.83
CA GLU A 99 2.98 4.32 16.44
C GLU A 99 2.80 4.18 17.95
N GLY A 100 2.85 2.95 18.47
CA GLY A 100 2.83 2.67 19.90
C GLY A 100 4.16 2.99 20.59
N PRO A 101 4.15 3.04 21.94
CA PRO A 101 5.37 3.28 22.69
C PRO A 101 6.38 2.14 22.47
N LEU A 102 7.58 2.51 22.03
CA LEU A 102 8.70 1.58 21.94
C LEU A 102 9.31 1.39 23.32
N GLU A 103 9.39 0.13 23.73
CA GLU A 103 9.84 -0.22 25.06
C GLU A 103 11.34 -0.41 25.10
N GLN A 104 11.95 0.01 26.20
CA GLN A 104 13.40 0.22 26.26
C GLN A 104 14.18 -1.05 26.62
N SER A 105 13.49 -2.14 26.96
CA SER A 105 14.17 -3.42 27.18
C SER A 105 14.56 -4.06 25.86
N GLU A 106 15.83 -4.49 25.74
CA GLU A 106 16.37 -5.03 24.49
C GLU A 106 15.57 -6.23 23.97
N ASN A 107 15.19 -7.17 24.85
CA ASN A 107 14.39 -8.34 24.47
C ASN A 107 13.07 -7.93 23.82
N ARG A 108 12.37 -6.95 24.41
CA ARG A 108 11.09 -6.49 23.87
C ARG A 108 11.26 -5.68 22.59
N LEU A 109 12.33 -4.92 22.47
CA LEU A 109 12.66 -4.20 21.24
C LEU A 109 12.93 -5.17 20.08
N MET A 110 13.61 -6.30 20.35
CA MET A 110 13.83 -7.36 19.37
C MET A 110 12.52 -8.05 18.97
N ASP A 111 11.62 -8.29 19.93
CA ASP A 111 10.29 -8.81 19.63
C ASP A 111 9.49 -7.85 18.74
N ILE A 112 9.46 -6.57 19.09
CA ILE A 112 8.79 -5.52 18.28
C ILE A 112 9.39 -5.47 16.88
N ARG A 113 10.73 -5.50 16.75
CA ARG A 113 11.41 -5.54 15.45
C ARG A 113 10.94 -6.71 14.61
N MET A 114 10.90 -7.91 15.17
CA MET A 114 10.43 -9.11 14.47
C MET A 114 8.96 -8.96 14.04
N GLN A 115 8.10 -8.44 14.91
CA GLN A 115 6.69 -8.20 14.59
C GLN A 115 6.52 -7.19 13.45
N VAL A 116 7.24 -6.07 13.49
CA VAL A 116 7.17 -5.05 12.44
C VAL A 116 7.65 -5.58 11.09
N ILE A 117 8.74 -6.35 11.06
CA ILE A 117 9.23 -6.97 9.82
C ILE A 117 8.18 -7.93 9.24
N ASN A 118 7.66 -8.84 10.07
CA ASN A 118 6.67 -9.83 9.63
C ASN A 118 5.38 -9.17 9.14
N LEU A 119 4.83 -8.23 9.92
CA LEU A 119 3.62 -7.51 9.56
C LEU A 119 3.82 -6.67 8.30
N SER A 120 5.00 -6.05 8.12
CA SER A 120 5.31 -5.31 6.89
C SER A 120 5.26 -6.18 5.64
N VAL A 121 5.81 -7.41 5.72
CA VAL A 121 5.77 -8.38 4.61
C VAL A 121 4.35 -8.87 4.35
N LEU A 122 3.60 -9.19 5.41
CA LEU A 122 2.21 -9.65 5.28
C LEU A 122 1.31 -8.58 4.67
N THR A 123 1.42 -7.33 5.15
CA THR A 123 0.67 -6.19 4.61
C THR A 123 1.01 -5.95 3.14
N ASP A 124 2.30 -5.99 2.75
CA ASP A 124 2.70 -5.85 1.34
C ASP A 124 2.11 -6.95 0.45
N THR A 125 2.11 -8.19 0.96
CA THR A 125 1.56 -9.35 0.27
C THR A 125 0.05 -9.21 0.07
N LEU A 126 -0.67 -8.75 1.10
CA LEU A 126 -2.12 -8.53 1.02
C LEU A 126 -2.47 -7.39 0.07
N CYS A 127 -1.70 -6.29 0.06
CA CYS A 127 -1.88 -5.24 -0.93
C CYS A 127 -1.70 -5.77 -2.36
N ARG A 128 -0.68 -6.59 -2.62
CA ARG A 128 -0.48 -7.20 -3.93
C ARG A 128 -1.65 -8.10 -4.33
N LYS A 129 -2.10 -8.98 -3.43
CA LYS A 129 -3.26 -9.85 -3.67
C LYS A 129 -4.52 -9.05 -4.00
N MET A 130 -4.76 -7.92 -3.32
CA MET A 130 -5.88 -7.06 -3.66
C MET A 130 -5.76 -6.46 -5.06
N TYR A 131 -4.58 -6.01 -5.47
CA TYR A 131 -4.36 -5.50 -6.84
C TYR A 131 -4.54 -6.61 -7.87
N ASP A 132 -3.98 -7.80 -7.62
CA ASP A 132 -4.13 -8.96 -8.50
C ASP A 132 -5.61 -9.38 -8.62
N CYS A 133 -6.37 -9.31 -7.53
CA CYS A 133 -7.81 -9.57 -7.53
C CYS A 133 -8.57 -8.53 -8.37
N ILE A 134 -8.25 -7.24 -8.21
CA ILE A 134 -8.85 -6.18 -9.02
C ILE A 134 -8.55 -6.40 -10.51
N GLU A 135 -7.30 -6.65 -10.86
CA GLU A 135 -6.89 -6.78 -12.26
C GLU A 135 -7.46 -8.05 -12.91
N ASN A 136 -7.30 -9.21 -12.27
CA ASN A 136 -7.57 -10.49 -12.92
C ASN A 136 -9.00 -11.00 -12.67
N GLU A 137 -9.48 -10.89 -11.44
CA GLU A 137 -10.78 -11.47 -11.06
C GLU A 137 -11.95 -10.51 -11.34
N LEU A 138 -11.72 -9.21 -11.12
CA LEU A 138 -12.76 -8.18 -11.28
C LEU A 138 -12.73 -7.61 -12.70
N LEU A 139 -11.66 -6.91 -13.08
CA LEU A 139 -11.58 -6.21 -14.36
C LEU A 139 -11.34 -7.15 -15.54
N GLY A 140 -10.48 -8.16 -15.40
CA GLY A 140 -10.18 -9.14 -16.46
C GLY A 140 -11.39 -9.98 -16.88
N SER A 141 -12.43 -10.04 -16.03
CA SER A 141 -13.68 -10.72 -16.35
C SER A 141 -14.70 -9.86 -17.11
N LEU A 142 -14.46 -8.55 -17.20
CA LEU A 142 -15.33 -7.64 -17.93
C LEU A 142 -15.04 -7.78 -19.43
N GLN A 143 -16.05 -8.12 -20.21
CA GLN A 143 -15.94 -8.27 -21.68
C GLN A 143 -15.80 -6.93 -22.42
N LEU A 144 -15.94 -5.81 -21.69
CA LEU A 144 -15.88 -4.45 -22.21
C LEU A 144 -14.51 -3.85 -21.86
N THR A 145 -13.65 -3.74 -22.88
CA THR A 145 -12.35 -3.02 -22.87
C THR A 145 -11.28 -3.53 -21.88
N THR A 146 -10.04 -3.62 -22.35
CA THR A 146 -8.89 -4.03 -21.53
C THR A 146 -8.56 -2.94 -20.49
N HIS A 147 -9.15 -3.05 -19.31
CA HIS A 147 -8.88 -2.15 -18.19
C HIS A 147 -7.62 -2.63 -17.45
N HIS A 148 -6.48 -1.99 -17.73
CA HIS A 148 -5.24 -2.23 -17.00
C HIS A 148 -5.12 -1.26 -15.84
N ILE A 149 -4.89 -1.79 -14.64
CA ILE A 149 -4.47 -0.98 -13.49
C ILE A 149 -2.95 -0.92 -13.44
N ALA A 150 -2.40 0.14 -12.86
CA ALA A 150 -0.96 0.18 -12.62
C ALA A 150 -0.56 -0.96 -11.65
N PRO A 151 0.50 -1.72 -11.94
CA PRO A 151 0.90 -2.84 -11.10
C PRO A 151 1.31 -2.35 -9.71
N TYR A 152 1.02 -3.16 -8.70
CA TYR A 152 1.41 -2.84 -7.33
C TYR A 152 2.95 -2.80 -7.19
N ASN A 153 3.50 -1.62 -6.87
CA ASN A 153 4.92 -1.47 -6.59
C ASN A 153 5.18 -1.25 -5.10
N SER A 154 5.71 -2.30 -4.47
CA SER A 154 6.12 -2.29 -3.06
C SER A 154 7.19 -1.22 -2.78
N LYS A 155 8.06 -0.89 -3.72
CA LYS A 155 9.11 0.14 -3.53
C LYS A 155 8.60 1.57 -3.76
N GLY A 156 7.33 1.74 -4.15
CA GLY A 156 6.73 3.02 -4.50
C GLY A 156 7.01 3.42 -5.94
N VAL A 157 6.37 4.50 -6.40
CA VAL A 157 6.61 5.07 -7.73
C VAL A 157 8.02 5.67 -7.70
N GLU A 158 8.99 5.05 -8.39
CA GLU A 158 10.16 5.82 -8.85
C GLU A 158 9.56 7.00 -9.62
N ARG A 159 9.76 8.22 -9.10
CA ARG A 159 9.32 9.43 -9.80
C ARG A 159 9.73 9.27 -11.25
N ALA A 160 8.77 9.31 -12.18
CA ALA A 160 9.03 9.32 -13.62
C ALA A 160 9.92 10.53 -13.93
N SER A 161 11.23 10.35 -13.81
CA SER A 161 12.27 11.31 -14.16
C SER A 161 12.90 10.80 -15.44
N GLY A 162 12.07 10.79 -16.48
CA GLY A 162 12.41 10.18 -17.75
C GLY A 162 11.36 10.40 -18.82
N LEU A 163 10.69 11.56 -18.84
CA LEU A 163 10.04 12.03 -20.07
C LEU A 163 10.82 13.25 -20.59
N LYS A 164 12.04 12.99 -21.03
CA LYS A 164 12.71 13.82 -22.03
C LYS A 164 12.81 12.99 -23.30
N ASP A 165 12.49 13.64 -24.41
CA ASP A 165 12.65 13.16 -25.78
C ASP A 165 11.54 12.28 -26.37
N LEU A 166 10.36 12.88 -26.51
CA LEU A 166 9.55 12.71 -27.73
C LEU A 166 9.43 14.07 -28.43
N ARG A 167 10.56 14.61 -28.90
CA ARG A 167 10.55 15.56 -30.02
C ARG A 167 11.04 14.77 -31.24
N GLY A 168 10.08 14.30 -32.05
CA GLY A 168 10.40 13.73 -33.35
C GLY A 168 11.13 14.75 -34.23
N PRO A 169 11.91 14.30 -35.22
CA PRO A 169 12.66 15.18 -36.09
C PRO A 169 11.72 16.03 -36.97
N ASP A 170 12.03 17.33 -37.08
CA ASP A 170 11.37 18.25 -38.00
C ASP A 170 11.58 17.79 -39.46
N PRO A 171 10.51 17.65 -40.28
CA PRO A 171 10.63 17.30 -41.67
C PRO A 171 10.84 18.59 -42.49
N SER A 172 12.08 19.05 -42.62
CA SER A 172 12.44 19.99 -43.69
C SER A 172 13.95 20.02 -43.94
N SER A 173 14.41 19.15 -44.83
CA SER A 173 15.60 19.38 -45.66
C SER A 173 15.56 18.44 -46.86
N SER A 174 14.65 18.73 -47.77
CA SER A 174 14.71 18.30 -49.16
C SER A 174 14.47 19.52 -50.04
N SER A 175 15.56 20.20 -50.40
CA SER A 175 15.85 20.88 -51.70
C SER A 175 16.99 21.86 -51.51
#